data_AF-A0A8J2KED0-F1
#
_entry.id   AF-A0A8J2KED0-F1
#
_cell.length_a   1.000
_cell.length_b   1.000
_cell.length_c   1.000
_cell.angle_alpha   90.00
_cell.angle_beta   90.00
_cell.angle_gamma   90.00
#
_symmetry.space_group_name_H-M   'P 1'
#
loop_
_entity.id
_entity.type
_entity.pdbx_description
1 polymer ?
#
loop_
_entity_poly.entity_id
_entity_poly.type
_entity_poly.pdbx_seq_one_letter_code
_entity_poly.pdbx_strand_id
1 'polypeptide(L)'
;MVLDMNDMVDSNISAAPKTESELVPPVKSELIKSKDDGVKRDVHSRPCVNLANFSKEADEGIDVEACSSPVNGETSNIPTPNLEEMISKGPNVYQLYAIMIHRGGVSGGHYFAFIRDFETGQWYRFDDTTVRRISDQDIQGTYGGPDTYLDGLGKDVGVAYMLVYRRYDPQLNALPMTYDIMSPHIKEMWDSMRELDKNVHNREELDRNTVRMNVYLRIPGTTDVLDYREMTLLKAHTMMEAALGCYNEFFKGESVIPADRVRLVRFDRDLSIIENSFDGKDDEIVCIALKSPASVSKLEGLLLEMREPNEIFESYRQDGKCFF
;
A
#
# COMPACT_ATOMS: atom_id res chain seq x y z
N MET A 1 9.42 -11.97 -30.88
CA MET A 1 8.85 -11.15 -31.98
C MET A 1 9.75 -9.95 -32.23
N VAL A 2 10.27 -9.80 -33.44
CA VAL A 2 11.15 -8.70 -33.88
C VAL A 2 10.45 -8.02 -35.06
N LEU A 3 10.50 -6.69 -35.11
CA LEU A 3 9.95 -5.86 -36.18
C LEU A 3 11.10 -5.22 -36.93
N ASP A 4 11.24 -5.53 -38.23
CA ASP A 4 12.14 -4.84 -39.15
C ASP A 4 11.40 -3.67 -39.79
N MET A 5 11.90 -2.45 -39.62
CA MET A 5 11.38 -1.27 -40.29
C MET A 5 12.41 -0.65 -41.24
N ASN A 6 13.52 -1.33 -41.54
CA ASN A 6 14.56 -0.79 -42.42
C ASN A 6 14.02 -0.43 -43.80
N ASP A 7 13.14 -1.27 -44.36
CA ASP A 7 12.53 -1.05 -45.68
C ASP A 7 11.41 0.00 -45.68
N MET A 8 10.91 0.39 -44.49
CA MET A 8 9.85 1.40 -44.34
C MET A 8 10.41 2.82 -44.17
N VAL A 9 11.71 2.95 -43.95
CA VAL A 9 12.38 4.23 -43.81
C VAL A 9 13.05 4.56 -45.14
N ASP A 10 12.39 5.40 -45.95
CA ASP A 10 12.94 5.85 -47.23
C ASP A 10 14.36 6.40 -47.06
N SER A 11 15.32 5.76 -47.73
CA SER A 11 16.72 6.21 -47.82
C SER A 11 16.91 7.57 -48.53
N ASN A 12 15.82 8.21 -48.97
CA ASN A 12 15.79 9.51 -49.62
C ASN A 12 15.58 10.70 -48.67
N ILE A 13 15.38 10.46 -47.36
CA ILE A 13 15.60 11.53 -46.37
C ILE A 13 17.11 11.59 -46.10
N SER A 14 17.84 12.14 -47.08
CA SER A 14 19.20 12.64 -46.87
C SER A 14 19.17 13.47 -45.60
N ALA A 15 19.88 13.01 -44.57
CA ALA A 15 20.21 13.84 -43.43
C ALA A 15 20.85 15.12 -43.97
N ALA A 16 20.08 16.20 -44.03
CA ALA A 16 20.67 17.53 -44.14
C ALA A 16 21.70 17.63 -43.01
N PRO A 17 22.93 18.11 -43.27
CA PRO A 17 23.92 18.22 -42.23
C PRO A 17 23.35 19.12 -41.15
N LYS A 18 23.07 18.56 -39.96
CA LYS A 18 22.74 19.36 -38.79
C LYS A 18 24.01 20.11 -38.44
N THR A 19 24.10 21.36 -38.90
CA THR A 19 25.09 22.33 -38.45
C THR A 19 25.03 22.41 -36.93
N GLU A 20 26.19 22.25 -36.30
CA GLU A 20 26.41 22.60 -34.90
C GLU A 20 26.13 24.10 -34.69
N SER A 21 24.98 24.43 -34.12
CA SER A 21 24.70 25.61 -33.29
C SER A 21 23.26 25.44 -32.80
N GLU A 22 22.92 25.39 -31.51
CA GLU A 22 23.17 26.42 -30.52
C GLU A 22 22.92 25.79 -29.14
N LEU A 23 23.82 26.03 -28.18
CA LEU A 23 23.59 25.71 -26.78
C LEU A 23 22.36 26.50 -26.31
N VAL A 24 21.23 25.81 -26.10
CA VAL A 24 20.09 26.38 -25.38
C VAL A 24 20.55 26.66 -23.94
N PRO A 25 20.52 27.92 -23.45
CA PRO A 25 20.93 28.21 -22.08
C PRO A 25 19.94 27.57 -21.10
N PRO A 26 20.36 27.21 -19.89
CA PRO A 26 19.48 26.60 -18.90
C PRO A 26 18.36 27.58 -18.56
N VAL A 27 17.12 27.09 -18.62
CA VAL A 27 15.94 27.80 -18.13
C VAL A 27 16.18 28.08 -16.65
N LYS A 28 16.26 29.36 -16.28
CA LYS A 28 16.31 29.79 -14.89
C LYS A 28 15.00 29.36 -14.22
N SER A 29 15.09 28.50 -13.22
CA SER A 29 13.98 28.23 -12.30
C SER A 29 13.73 29.49 -11.45
N GLU A 30 12.74 30.28 -11.81
CA GLU A 30 12.24 31.32 -10.91
C GLU A 30 11.49 30.66 -9.76
N LEU A 31 12.03 30.85 -8.56
CA LEU A 31 11.45 30.40 -7.30
C LEU A 31 10.18 31.23 -7.04
N ILE A 32 9.00 30.66 -7.29
CA ILE A 32 7.74 31.26 -6.84
C ILE A 32 7.72 31.16 -5.30
N LYS A 33 7.95 32.29 -4.62
CA LYS A 33 7.74 32.40 -3.17
C LYS A 33 6.23 32.35 -2.89
N SER A 34 5.74 31.23 -2.37
CA SER A 34 4.42 31.18 -1.75
C SER A 34 4.48 31.83 -0.37
N LYS A 35 3.60 32.82 -0.15
CA LYS A 35 3.29 33.35 1.18
C LYS A 35 2.70 32.25 2.05
N ASP A 36 3.20 32.20 3.27
CA ASP A 36 2.71 31.38 4.37
C ASP A 36 1.35 31.92 4.82
N ASP A 37 0.30 31.10 4.71
CA ASP A 37 -0.97 31.28 5.42
C ASP A 37 -1.48 29.87 5.77
N GLY A 38 -1.40 29.54 7.06
CA GLY A 38 -1.68 28.21 7.59
C GLY A 38 -3.15 27.84 7.53
N VAL A 39 -3.45 26.71 6.87
CA VAL A 39 -4.69 25.92 7.08
C VAL A 39 -4.37 24.42 6.97
N LYS A 40 -5.02 23.65 7.84
CA LYS A 40 -4.79 22.25 8.22
C LYS A 40 -4.90 21.25 7.05
N ARG A 41 -4.08 20.20 7.11
CA ARG A 41 -4.07 19.06 6.19
C ARG A 41 -5.20 18.09 6.55
N ASP A 42 -6.09 17.83 5.59
CA ASP A 42 -6.97 16.67 5.60
C ASP A 42 -6.70 15.81 4.35
N VAL A 43 -6.44 14.52 4.63
CA VAL A 43 -6.69 13.28 3.86
C VAL A 43 -6.41 13.25 2.35
N HIS A 44 -5.63 12.24 1.96
CA HIS A 44 -5.26 11.87 0.59
C HIS A 44 -6.41 11.98 -0.43
N SER A 45 -6.29 12.95 -1.33
CA SER A 45 -6.91 12.91 -2.66
C SER A 45 -5.89 13.51 -3.62
N ARG A 46 -5.23 12.65 -4.40
CA ARG A 46 -4.39 13.13 -5.51
C ARG A 46 -5.31 13.71 -6.59
N PRO A 47 -4.91 14.81 -7.26
CA PRO A 47 -5.80 15.56 -8.13
C PRO A 47 -6.09 14.75 -9.40
N CYS A 48 -7.37 14.54 -9.66
CA CYS A 48 -7.89 14.17 -10.96
C CYS A 48 -7.45 15.22 -11.99
N VAL A 49 -6.72 14.79 -13.01
CA VAL A 49 -6.53 15.60 -14.21
C VAL A 49 -7.85 15.55 -14.97
N ASN A 50 -8.64 16.62 -14.85
CA ASN A 50 -9.79 16.86 -15.73
C ASN A 50 -9.25 17.17 -17.14
N LEU A 51 -9.20 16.16 -18.01
CA LEU A 51 -9.21 16.39 -19.46
C LEU A 51 -10.69 16.41 -19.91
N ALA A 52 -11.31 17.58 -19.81
CA ALA A 52 -12.60 17.81 -20.46
C ALA A 52 -12.38 18.17 -21.94
N ASN A 53 -13.16 17.50 -22.78
CA ASN A 53 -13.46 17.79 -24.18
C ASN A 53 -12.35 17.54 -25.22
N PHE A 54 -12.28 16.29 -25.70
CA PHE A 54 -12.02 16.03 -27.12
C PHE A 54 -13.22 15.28 -27.73
N SER A 55 -13.59 15.75 -28.91
CA SER A 55 -14.70 15.29 -29.74
C SER A 55 -14.65 13.79 -30.03
N LYS A 56 -15.83 13.18 -30.11
CA LYS A 56 -16.04 11.81 -30.63
C LYS A 56 -15.48 11.71 -32.05
N GLU A 57 -14.31 11.12 -32.19
CA GLU A 57 -13.89 10.50 -33.45
C GLU A 57 -13.81 9.00 -33.19
N ALA A 58 -14.52 8.24 -34.03
CA ALA A 58 -14.55 6.80 -33.98
C ALA A 58 -13.17 6.29 -34.40
N ASP A 59 -12.51 5.57 -33.51
CA ASP A 59 -11.27 4.87 -33.79
C ASP A 59 -11.62 3.67 -34.69
N GLU A 60 -11.30 3.78 -35.99
CA GLU A 60 -11.40 2.67 -36.91
C GLU A 60 -10.33 1.64 -36.51
N GLY A 61 -10.80 0.47 -36.08
CA GLY A 61 -9.93 -0.63 -35.66
C GLY A 61 -8.90 -0.98 -36.74
N ILE A 62 -7.74 -1.45 -36.28
CA ILE A 62 -6.73 -2.04 -37.16
C ILE A 62 -7.30 -3.33 -37.75
N ASP A 63 -7.65 -3.30 -39.03
CA ASP A 63 -7.94 -4.51 -39.82
C ASP A 63 -6.64 -5.29 -40.00
N VAL A 64 -6.45 -6.27 -39.13
CA VAL A 64 -5.45 -7.34 -39.34
C VAL A 64 -6.10 -8.38 -40.24
N GLU A 65 -5.83 -8.31 -41.55
CA GLU A 65 -6.15 -9.40 -42.48
C GLU A 65 -5.53 -10.70 -41.97
N ALA A 66 -6.39 -11.63 -41.56
CA ALA A 66 -6.01 -12.95 -41.10
C ALA A 66 -5.44 -13.77 -42.27
N CYS A 67 -4.12 -13.91 -42.35
CA CYS A 67 -3.48 -14.95 -43.15
C CYS A 67 -3.85 -16.32 -42.57
N SER A 68 -4.92 -16.90 -43.10
CA SER A 68 -5.37 -18.25 -42.79
C SER A 68 -4.45 -19.26 -43.46
N SER A 69 -3.59 -19.91 -42.69
CA SER A 69 -2.95 -21.16 -43.13
C SER A 69 -2.97 -22.17 -41.97
N PRO A 70 -3.43 -23.41 -42.20
CA PRO A 70 -3.59 -24.39 -41.14
C PRO A 70 -2.23 -24.93 -40.71
N VAL A 71 -1.88 -24.76 -39.43
CA VAL A 71 -0.67 -25.38 -38.84
C VAL A 71 -1.05 -26.76 -38.32
N ASN A 72 -0.68 -27.79 -39.07
CA ASN A 72 -0.57 -29.15 -38.56
C ASN A 72 0.60 -29.22 -37.58
N GLY A 73 0.37 -29.93 -36.47
CA GLY A 73 1.34 -30.07 -35.38
C GLY A 73 2.61 -30.78 -35.83
N GLU A 74 3.72 -30.03 -35.81
CA GLU A 74 5.07 -30.53 -35.58
C GLU A 74 5.81 -29.48 -34.74
N THR A 75 6.54 -29.94 -33.73
CA THR A 75 7.45 -29.14 -32.90
C THR A 75 8.51 -28.50 -33.78
N SER A 76 8.21 -27.32 -34.32
CA SER A 76 9.13 -26.52 -35.11
C SER A 76 9.78 -25.51 -34.18
N ASN A 77 11.10 -25.64 -34.02
CA ASN A 77 11.95 -24.54 -33.63
C ASN A 77 11.61 -23.36 -34.54
N ILE A 78 10.88 -22.37 -34.02
CA ILE A 78 10.66 -21.10 -34.72
C ILE A 78 12.07 -20.58 -35.01
N PRO A 79 12.49 -20.46 -36.29
CA PRO A 79 13.79 -19.92 -36.60
C PRO A 79 13.81 -18.53 -35.98
N THR A 80 14.76 -18.25 -35.09
CA THR A 80 15.08 -16.86 -34.77
C THR A 80 15.28 -16.16 -36.10
N PRO A 81 14.40 -15.21 -36.51
CA PRO A 81 14.66 -14.43 -37.70
C PRO A 81 16.06 -13.85 -37.52
N ASN A 82 16.89 -13.97 -38.55
CA ASN A 82 18.32 -13.74 -38.49
C ASN A 82 18.59 -12.29 -38.05
N LEU A 83 18.62 -12.06 -36.73
CA LEU A 83 18.61 -10.74 -36.13
C LEU A 83 19.84 -9.96 -36.56
N GLU A 84 20.98 -10.66 -36.72
CA GLU A 84 22.21 -10.11 -37.27
C GLU A 84 22.05 -9.65 -38.72
N GLU A 85 21.33 -10.41 -39.55
CA GLU A 85 21.03 -9.99 -40.93
C GLU A 85 20.08 -8.78 -40.95
N MET A 86 19.06 -8.75 -40.10
CA MET A 86 18.14 -7.60 -40.01
C MET A 86 18.88 -6.33 -39.55
N ILE A 87 19.77 -6.46 -38.56
CA ILE A 87 20.62 -5.34 -38.10
C ILE A 87 21.60 -4.92 -39.20
N SER A 88 22.09 -5.86 -40.02
CA SER A 88 22.98 -5.54 -41.15
C SER A 88 22.31 -4.71 -42.24
N LYS A 89 20.97 -4.81 -42.38
CA LYS A 89 20.17 -4.01 -43.34
C LYS A 89 19.97 -2.57 -42.86
N GLY A 90 20.08 -2.32 -41.56
CA GLY A 90 20.02 -0.98 -40.99
C GLY A 90 19.63 -0.96 -39.51
N PRO A 91 19.61 0.22 -38.89
CA PRO A 91 19.41 0.36 -37.44
C PRO A 91 17.96 0.24 -36.99
N ASN A 92 16.99 0.16 -37.90
CA ASN A 92 15.56 0.26 -37.59
C ASN A 92 14.95 -1.11 -37.27
N VAL A 93 15.62 -1.86 -36.38
CA VAL A 93 15.16 -3.16 -35.89
C VAL A 93 14.65 -3.02 -34.45
N TYR A 94 13.47 -3.55 -34.18
CA TYR A 94 12.75 -3.34 -32.94
C TYR A 94 12.33 -4.65 -32.28
N GLN A 95 12.54 -4.75 -30.97
CA GLN A 95 12.18 -5.90 -30.17
C GLN A 95 10.96 -5.57 -29.31
N LEU A 96 9.87 -6.33 -29.48
CA LEU A 96 8.71 -6.26 -28.59
C LEU A 96 9.16 -6.63 -27.16
N TYR A 97 8.76 -5.83 -26.17
CA TYR A 97 9.08 -6.12 -24.76
C TYR A 97 7.96 -5.86 -23.77
N ALA A 98 6.93 -5.09 -24.13
CA ALA A 98 5.73 -4.99 -23.31
C ALA A 98 4.47 -5.01 -24.16
N ILE A 99 3.42 -5.65 -23.64
CA ILE A 99 2.09 -5.76 -24.22
C ILE A 99 1.13 -5.26 -23.14
N MET A 100 0.49 -4.14 -23.37
CA MET A 100 -0.53 -3.60 -22.47
C MET A 100 -1.87 -4.19 -22.90
N ILE A 101 -2.58 -4.74 -21.94
CA ILE A 101 -3.78 -5.54 -22.18
C ILE A 101 -4.94 -4.88 -21.45
N HIS A 102 -6.05 -4.73 -22.18
CA HIS A 102 -7.29 -4.20 -21.64
C HIS A 102 -8.33 -5.31 -21.63
N ARG A 103 -8.94 -5.52 -20.47
CA ARG A 103 -10.03 -6.45 -20.25
C ARG A 103 -11.26 -5.66 -19.83
N GLY A 104 -12.21 -5.50 -20.75
CA GLY A 104 -13.47 -4.81 -20.46
C GLY A 104 -14.04 -4.14 -21.68
N GLY A 105 -15.11 -3.38 -21.46
CA GLY A 105 -15.75 -2.61 -22.50
C GLY A 105 -15.23 -1.17 -22.56
N VAL A 106 -15.72 -0.40 -23.52
CA VAL A 106 -15.36 1.02 -23.70
C VAL A 106 -15.64 1.86 -22.44
N SER A 107 -16.68 1.50 -21.67
CA SER A 107 -17.09 2.24 -20.46
C SER A 107 -16.30 1.88 -19.21
N GLY A 108 -15.43 0.87 -19.27
CA GLY A 108 -14.66 0.43 -18.11
C GLY A 108 -14.09 -0.97 -18.26
N GLY A 109 -12.95 -1.19 -17.63
CA GLY A 109 -12.24 -2.45 -17.64
C GLY A 109 -11.03 -2.45 -16.71
N HIS A 110 -10.26 -3.51 -16.81
CA HIS A 110 -9.05 -3.75 -16.06
C HIS A 110 -7.84 -3.75 -16.99
N TYR A 111 -6.76 -3.11 -16.53
CA TYR A 111 -5.51 -3.02 -17.28
C TYR A 111 -4.45 -3.85 -16.60
N PHE A 112 -3.74 -4.65 -17.39
CA PHE A 112 -2.56 -5.38 -16.94
C PHE A 112 -1.54 -5.43 -18.08
N ALA A 113 -0.31 -5.82 -17.77
CA ALA A 113 0.77 -5.84 -18.75
C ALA A 113 1.48 -7.18 -18.79
N PHE A 114 1.84 -7.63 -20.00
CA PHE A 114 2.86 -8.64 -20.18
C PHE A 114 4.18 -7.93 -20.45
N ILE A 115 5.20 -8.21 -19.67
CA ILE A 115 6.53 -7.59 -19.80
C ILE A 115 7.56 -8.69 -19.91
N ARG A 116 8.46 -8.54 -20.88
CA ARG A 116 9.59 -9.42 -21.09
C ARG A 116 10.76 -8.95 -20.25
N ASP A 117 11.29 -9.84 -19.43
CA ASP A 117 12.56 -9.63 -18.77
C ASP A 117 13.71 -9.69 -19.80
N PHE A 118 14.56 -8.66 -19.78
CA PHE A 118 15.67 -8.54 -20.71
C PHE A 118 16.84 -9.47 -20.39
N GLU A 119 16.98 -9.91 -19.14
CA GLU A 119 18.07 -10.80 -18.74
C GLU A 119 17.74 -12.26 -19.09
N THR A 120 16.57 -12.73 -18.66
CA THR A 120 16.16 -14.13 -18.87
C THR A 120 15.42 -14.37 -20.19
N GLY A 121 14.97 -13.29 -20.85
CA GLY A 121 14.12 -13.35 -22.03
C GLY A 121 12.70 -13.87 -21.77
N GLN A 122 12.34 -14.13 -20.51
CA GLN A 122 11.06 -14.69 -20.09
C GLN A 122 9.96 -13.62 -20.01
N TRP A 123 8.72 -14.03 -20.20
CA TRP A 123 7.56 -13.16 -20.10
C TRP A 123 6.86 -13.31 -18.75
N TYR A 124 6.40 -12.18 -18.22
CA TYR A 124 5.66 -12.11 -16.97
C TYR A 124 4.40 -11.28 -17.15
N ARG A 125 3.30 -11.72 -16.54
CA ARG A 125 2.08 -10.95 -16.35
C ARG A 125 2.18 -10.15 -15.07
N PHE A 126 2.10 -8.83 -15.21
CA PHE A 126 1.99 -7.84 -14.14
C PHE A 126 0.53 -7.41 -14.05
N ASP A 127 -0.14 -7.86 -12.99
CA ASP A 127 -1.56 -7.61 -12.71
C ASP A 127 -1.67 -7.05 -11.29
N ASP A 128 -1.61 -5.73 -11.20
CA ASP A 128 -1.51 -4.93 -9.98
C ASP A 128 -0.43 -5.42 -9.01
N THR A 129 -0.85 -6.11 -7.95
CA THR A 129 0.02 -6.62 -6.87
C THR A 129 0.60 -8.00 -7.17
N THR A 130 0.18 -8.63 -8.28
CA THR A 130 0.56 -9.99 -8.64
C THR A 130 1.44 -10.01 -9.88
N VAL A 131 2.54 -10.76 -9.78
CA VAL A 131 3.46 -10.98 -10.90
C VAL A 131 3.63 -12.48 -11.06
N ARG A 132 3.39 -13.00 -12.26
CA ARG A 132 3.58 -14.43 -12.58
C ARG A 132 4.18 -14.63 -13.96
N ARG A 133 4.98 -15.68 -14.11
CA ARG A 133 5.50 -16.09 -15.42
C ARG A 133 4.34 -16.55 -16.32
N ILE A 134 4.46 -16.28 -17.62
CA ILE A 134 3.50 -16.70 -18.63
C ILE A 134 4.18 -17.42 -19.79
N SER A 135 3.38 -18.12 -20.59
CA SER A 135 3.76 -18.84 -21.80
C SER A 135 3.49 -18.01 -23.06
N ASP A 136 4.03 -18.45 -24.20
CA ASP A 136 3.71 -17.83 -25.50
C ASP A 136 2.23 -18.00 -25.88
N GLN A 137 1.56 -19.05 -25.37
CA GLN A 137 0.12 -19.26 -25.58
C GLN A 137 -0.70 -18.17 -24.87
N ASP A 138 -0.26 -17.71 -23.69
CA ASP A 138 -0.92 -16.59 -23.00
C ASP A 138 -0.85 -15.31 -23.84
N ILE A 139 0.29 -15.06 -24.51
CA ILE A 139 0.49 -13.92 -25.42
C ILE A 139 -0.41 -14.04 -26.65
N GLN A 140 -0.50 -15.22 -27.27
CA GLN A 140 -1.40 -15.45 -28.39
C GLN A 140 -2.87 -15.23 -28.01
N GLY A 141 -3.23 -15.55 -26.76
CA GLY A 141 -4.55 -15.29 -26.21
C GLY A 141 -4.95 -13.81 -26.25
N THR A 142 -4.00 -12.87 -26.33
CA THR A 142 -4.30 -11.43 -26.35
C THR A 142 -4.53 -10.87 -27.76
N TYR A 143 -4.42 -11.68 -28.81
CA TYR A 143 -4.57 -11.21 -30.20
C TYR A 143 -6.01 -10.79 -30.52
N GLY A 144 -6.98 -11.25 -29.73
CA GLY A 144 -8.41 -11.04 -29.99
C GLY A 144 -8.96 -11.96 -31.09
N GLY A 145 -10.26 -11.88 -31.35
CA GLY A 145 -10.93 -12.63 -32.41
C GLY A 145 -12.41 -12.91 -32.12
N PRO A 146 -13.19 -13.39 -33.11
CA PRO A 146 -14.59 -13.74 -32.91
C PRO A 146 -14.77 -14.91 -31.91
N ASP A 147 -13.83 -15.86 -31.90
CA ASP A 147 -13.88 -17.04 -31.03
C ASP A 147 -13.52 -16.74 -29.57
N THR A 148 -12.87 -15.60 -29.27
CA THR A 148 -12.52 -15.24 -27.88
C THR A 148 -13.74 -14.85 -27.04
N TYR A 149 -14.88 -14.58 -27.68
CA TYR A 149 -16.14 -14.20 -27.01
C TYR A 149 -17.16 -15.34 -26.94
N LEU A 150 -16.97 -16.44 -27.68
CA LEU A 150 -18.01 -17.45 -27.92
C LEU A 150 -18.10 -18.55 -26.86
N ASP A 151 -17.04 -18.82 -26.08
CA ASP A 151 -16.99 -20.05 -25.26
C ASP A 151 -17.25 -19.87 -23.75
N GLY A 152 -17.94 -18.80 -23.32
CA GLY A 152 -18.37 -18.63 -21.92
C GLY A 152 -17.25 -18.52 -20.85
N LEU A 153 -16.01 -18.84 -21.21
CA LEU A 153 -14.74 -18.60 -20.50
C LEU A 153 -14.19 -17.19 -20.78
N GLY A 154 -14.82 -16.44 -21.70
CA GLY A 154 -14.43 -15.11 -22.17
C GLY A 154 -14.49 -13.98 -21.13
N LYS A 155 -14.52 -14.29 -19.83
CA LYS A 155 -14.37 -13.28 -18.79
C LYS A 155 -12.92 -12.86 -18.60
N ASP A 156 -11.93 -13.74 -18.79
CA ASP A 156 -10.53 -13.46 -18.39
C ASP A 156 -9.57 -13.08 -19.54
N VAL A 157 -10.04 -13.05 -20.78
CA VAL A 157 -9.17 -12.79 -21.95
C VAL A 157 -9.22 -11.30 -22.29
N GLY A 158 -8.21 -10.57 -21.84
CA GLY A 158 -8.00 -9.19 -22.29
C GLY A 158 -7.35 -9.14 -23.67
N VAL A 159 -7.59 -8.07 -24.42
CA VAL A 159 -7.03 -7.86 -25.75
C VAL A 159 -5.84 -6.89 -25.65
N ALA A 160 -4.78 -7.15 -26.41
CA ALA A 160 -3.66 -6.23 -26.53
C ALA A 160 -4.14 -4.91 -27.14
N TYR A 161 -4.02 -3.80 -26.39
CA TYR A 161 -4.43 -2.47 -26.86
C TYR A 161 -3.23 -1.56 -27.14
N MET A 162 -2.05 -1.85 -26.57
CA MET A 162 -0.83 -1.12 -26.84
C MET A 162 0.38 -2.05 -26.81
N LEU A 163 1.20 -2.00 -27.86
CA LEU A 163 2.44 -2.75 -27.97
C LEU A 163 3.63 -1.81 -27.81
N VAL A 164 4.57 -2.18 -26.94
CA VAL A 164 5.76 -1.37 -26.68
C VAL A 164 6.99 -2.11 -27.19
N TYR A 165 7.66 -1.48 -28.14
CA TYR A 165 8.89 -1.95 -28.75
C TYR A 165 10.06 -1.09 -28.29
N ARG A 166 11.23 -1.71 -28.18
CA ARG A 166 12.50 -0.99 -28.05
C ARG A 166 13.34 -1.23 -29.29
N ARG A 167 14.04 -0.21 -29.77
CA ARG A 167 15.05 -0.42 -30.80
C ARG A 167 16.14 -1.34 -30.26
N TYR A 168 16.51 -2.34 -31.04
CA TYR A 168 17.62 -3.21 -30.72
C TYR A 168 18.92 -2.47 -31.02
N ASP A 169 19.63 -2.09 -29.96
CA ASP A 169 20.86 -1.32 -30.02
C ASP A 169 21.74 -1.71 -28.82
N PRO A 170 22.70 -2.64 -29.01
CA PRO A 170 23.53 -3.15 -27.92
C PRO A 170 24.33 -2.06 -27.17
N GLN A 171 24.57 -0.90 -27.79
CA GLN A 171 25.32 0.20 -27.16
C GLN A 171 24.42 1.07 -26.28
N LEU A 172 23.12 1.16 -26.59
CA LEU A 172 22.17 2.00 -25.87
C LEU A 172 21.24 1.21 -24.94
N ASN A 173 21.03 -0.08 -25.19
CA ASN A 173 20.19 -0.93 -24.35
C ASN A 173 20.89 -1.20 -23.00
N ALA A 174 20.45 -0.51 -21.95
CA ALA A 174 20.88 -0.75 -20.58
C ALA A 174 19.94 -1.70 -19.85
N LEU A 175 20.48 -2.44 -18.87
CA LEU A 175 19.70 -3.19 -17.90
C LEU A 175 19.12 -2.26 -16.82
N PRO A 176 18.10 -2.72 -16.06
CA PRO A 176 17.55 -1.94 -14.95
C PRO A 176 18.61 -1.50 -13.95
N MET A 177 18.43 -0.31 -13.38
CA MET A 177 19.31 0.21 -12.35
C MET A 177 19.17 -0.59 -11.06
N THR A 178 20.27 -1.13 -10.53
CA THR A 178 20.28 -1.80 -9.23
C THR A 178 20.50 -0.79 -8.10
N TYR A 179 20.16 -1.17 -6.86
CA TYR A 179 20.38 -0.32 -5.69
C TYR A 179 21.84 0.11 -5.58
N ASP A 180 22.80 -0.79 -5.83
CA ASP A 180 24.23 -0.52 -5.67
C ASP A 180 24.74 0.63 -6.54
N ILE A 181 24.15 0.82 -7.71
CA ILE A 181 24.55 1.88 -8.65
C ILE A 181 23.75 3.18 -8.48
N MET A 182 22.77 3.22 -7.58
CA MET A 182 22.03 4.46 -7.26
C MET A 182 22.93 5.49 -6.55
N SER A 183 22.65 6.78 -6.77
CA SER A 183 23.39 7.87 -6.12
C SER A 183 23.16 7.89 -4.60
N PRO A 184 24.13 8.39 -3.80
CA PRO A 184 24.02 8.36 -2.33
C PRO A 184 22.76 9.02 -1.77
N HIS A 185 22.37 10.18 -2.30
CA HIS A 185 21.16 10.89 -1.86
C HIS A 185 19.88 10.08 -2.14
N ILE A 186 19.81 9.35 -3.26
CA ILE A 186 18.64 8.52 -3.57
C ILE A 186 18.59 7.29 -2.67
N LYS A 187 19.74 6.70 -2.33
CA LYS A 187 19.83 5.60 -1.34
C LYS A 187 19.34 6.05 0.04
N GLU A 188 19.81 7.21 0.50
CA GLU A 188 19.38 7.80 1.77
C GLU A 188 17.87 8.07 1.80
N MET A 189 17.33 8.65 0.71
CA MET A 189 15.89 8.86 0.56
C MET A 189 15.11 7.54 0.59
N TRP A 190 15.57 6.52 -0.13
CA TRP A 190 14.95 5.20 -0.18
C TRP A 190 14.94 4.51 1.19
N ASP A 191 16.05 4.55 1.92
CA ASP A 191 16.17 3.99 3.27
C ASP A 191 15.25 4.72 4.25
N SER A 192 15.18 6.05 4.15
CA SER A 192 14.27 6.88 4.95
C SER A 192 12.80 6.55 4.68
N MET A 193 12.41 6.37 3.41
CA MET A 193 11.04 5.99 3.04
C MET A 193 10.68 4.59 3.57
N ARG A 194 11.57 3.61 3.42
CA ARG A 194 11.36 2.26 3.97
C ARG A 194 11.19 2.27 5.48
N GLU A 195 11.99 3.07 6.18
CA GLU A 195 11.91 3.18 7.62
C GLU A 195 10.62 3.90 8.06
N LEU A 196 10.21 4.93 7.31
CA LEU A 196 8.93 5.59 7.52
C LEU A 196 7.75 4.61 7.36
N ASP A 197 7.73 3.83 6.27
CA ASP A 197 6.66 2.85 6.02
C ASP A 197 6.57 1.79 7.12
N LYS A 198 7.72 1.27 7.59
CA LYS A 198 7.76 0.37 8.74
C LYS A 198 7.22 1.03 10.01
N ASN A 199 7.60 2.27 10.28
CA ASN A 199 7.15 2.99 11.45
C ASN A 199 5.65 3.29 11.42
N VAL A 200 5.11 3.63 10.24
CA VAL A 200 3.66 3.78 10.02
C VAL A 200 2.96 2.45 10.28
N HIS A 201 3.44 1.36 9.71
CA HIS A 201 2.87 0.03 9.93
C HIS A 201 2.88 -0.39 11.41
N ASN A 202 4.03 -0.27 12.08
CA ASN A 202 4.16 -0.59 13.50
C ASN A 202 3.23 0.28 14.37
N ARG A 203 3.05 1.55 14.01
CA ARG A 203 2.12 2.46 14.70
C ARG A 203 0.67 2.04 14.49
N GLU A 204 0.28 1.68 13.28
CA GLU A 204 -1.06 1.15 12.99
C GLU A 204 -1.33 -0.16 13.74
N GLU A 205 -0.33 -1.03 13.87
CA GLU A 205 -0.44 -2.24 14.67
C GLU A 205 -0.60 -1.92 16.16
N LEU A 206 0.18 -0.96 16.69
CA LEU A 206 0.03 -0.50 18.07
C LEU A 206 -1.36 0.11 18.30
N ASP A 207 -1.83 1.01 17.43
CA ASP A 207 -3.16 1.64 17.55
C ASP A 207 -4.28 0.59 17.45
N ARG A 208 -4.10 -0.44 16.62
CA ARG A 208 -5.03 -1.58 16.51
C ARG A 208 -5.05 -2.41 17.78
N ASN A 209 -3.89 -2.64 18.41
CA ASN A 209 -3.74 -3.54 19.56
C ASN A 209 -3.82 -2.84 20.92
N THR A 210 -3.91 -1.51 20.95
CA THR A 210 -3.95 -0.73 22.21
C THR A 210 -5.20 0.13 22.31
N VAL A 211 -5.51 0.56 23.53
CA VAL A 211 -6.53 1.56 23.83
C VAL A 211 -5.93 2.64 24.72
N ARG A 212 -6.20 3.90 24.41
CA ARG A 212 -5.81 5.03 25.26
C ARG A 212 -6.92 5.36 26.23
N MET A 213 -6.58 5.39 27.52
CA MET A 213 -7.53 5.68 28.60
C MET A 213 -6.89 6.67 29.56
N ASN A 214 -7.69 7.59 30.12
CA ASN A 214 -7.26 8.33 31.30
C ASN A 214 -7.36 7.41 32.51
N VAL A 215 -6.24 7.20 33.18
CA VAL A 215 -6.16 6.47 34.44
C VAL A 215 -5.95 7.47 35.55
N TYR A 216 -6.79 7.41 36.57
CA TYR A 216 -6.77 8.23 37.76
C TYR A 216 -6.13 7.44 38.91
N LEU A 217 -5.48 8.11 39.85
CA LEU A 217 -4.88 7.47 41.03
C LEU A 217 -5.65 7.85 42.28
N ARG A 218 -6.07 6.86 43.06
CA ARG A 218 -6.56 7.02 44.44
C ARG A 218 -5.76 6.10 45.35
N ILE A 219 -5.08 6.69 46.33
CA ILE A 219 -4.36 5.94 47.37
C ILE A 219 -5.32 5.61 48.54
N PRO A 220 -4.97 4.63 49.40
CA PRO A 220 -5.78 4.30 50.56
C PRO A 220 -5.93 5.49 51.52
N GLY A 221 -7.10 5.64 52.13
CA GLY A 221 -7.37 6.68 53.13
C GLY A 221 -7.74 8.06 52.58
N THR A 222 -7.79 8.24 51.25
CA THR A 222 -8.33 9.46 50.61
C THR A 222 -9.50 9.12 49.68
N THR A 223 -10.52 9.98 49.69
CA THR A 223 -11.60 9.96 48.69
C THR A 223 -11.22 10.69 47.40
N ASP A 224 -10.24 11.61 47.50
CA ASP A 224 -9.84 12.47 46.40
C ASP A 224 -8.91 11.75 45.43
N VAL A 225 -9.14 12.01 44.14
CA VAL A 225 -8.22 11.62 43.07
C VAL A 225 -6.97 12.50 43.16
N LEU A 226 -5.80 11.88 43.27
CA LEU A 226 -4.55 12.58 43.54
C LEU A 226 -3.75 12.92 42.29
N ASP A 227 -3.81 12.06 41.27
CA ASP A 227 -3.07 12.20 40.01
C ASP A 227 -3.90 11.59 38.87
N TYR A 228 -3.59 11.95 37.63
CA TYR A 228 -4.13 11.29 36.45
C TYR A 228 -3.11 11.27 35.32
N ARG A 229 -3.15 10.22 34.50
CA ARG A 229 -2.29 10.06 33.33
C ARG A 229 -3.07 9.43 32.19
N GLU A 230 -2.77 9.88 30.99
CA GLU A 230 -3.21 9.17 29.80
C GLU A 230 -2.29 7.96 29.61
N MET A 231 -2.88 6.77 29.57
CA MET A 231 -2.16 5.51 29.47
C MET A 231 -2.58 4.73 28.24
N THR A 232 -1.62 4.08 27.61
CA THR A 232 -1.83 3.16 26.48
C THR A 232 -1.87 1.74 27.01
N LEU A 233 -3.06 1.15 27.07
CA LEU A 233 -3.28 -0.20 27.56
C LEU A 233 -3.30 -1.19 26.40
N LEU A 234 -2.62 -2.33 26.53
CA LEU A 234 -2.73 -3.42 25.57
C LEU A 234 -4.11 -4.07 25.68
N LYS A 235 -4.83 -4.17 24.56
CA LYS A 235 -6.19 -4.77 24.50
C LYS A 235 -6.24 -6.23 24.92
N ALA A 236 -5.11 -6.94 24.74
CA ALA A 236 -4.96 -8.36 25.02
C ALA A 236 -4.42 -8.67 26.42
N HIS A 237 -3.94 -7.68 27.17
CA HIS A 237 -3.57 -7.88 28.57
C HIS A 237 -4.81 -8.19 29.40
N THR A 238 -4.62 -8.95 30.48
CA THR A 238 -5.64 -9.10 31.52
C THR A 238 -5.85 -7.79 32.28
N MET A 239 -6.99 -7.65 32.95
CA MET A 239 -7.24 -6.49 33.81
C MET A 239 -6.18 -6.35 34.91
N MET A 240 -5.69 -7.47 35.46
CA MET A 240 -4.61 -7.47 36.44
C MET A 240 -3.27 -6.99 35.85
N GLU A 241 -2.88 -7.50 34.67
CA GLU A 241 -1.67 -7.06 33.99
C GLU A 241 -1.71 -5.56 33.66
N ALA A 242 -2.87 -5.06 33.23
CA ALA A 242 -3.09 -3.64 33.00
C ALA A 242 -2.97 -2.84 34.30
N ALA A 243 -3.54 -3.30 35.41
CA ALA A 243 -3.46 -2.63 36.71
C ALA A 243 -2.02 -2.52 37.22
N LEU A 244 -1.25 -3.61 37.12
CA LEU A 244 0.18 -3.63 37.46
C LEU A 244 0.99 -2.70 36.56
N GLY A 245 0.69 -2.68 35.25
CA GLY A 245 1.30 -1.75 34.30
C GLY A 245 1.06 -0.29 34.68
N CYS A 246 -0.21 0.07 34.96
CA CYS A 246 -0.57 1.41 35.42
C CYS A 246 0.16 1.77 36.72
N TYR A 247 0.19 0.85 37.69
CA TYR A 247 0.89 1.05 38.96
C TYR A 247 2.37 1.37 38.74
N ASN A 248 3.08 0.56 37.96
CA ASN A 248 4.50 0.77 37.69
C ASN A 248 4.77 2.13 37.03
N GLU A 249 3.88 2.59 36.16
CA GLU A 249 3.99 3.90 35.51
C GLU A 249 3.72 5.08 36.46
N PHE A 250 2.76 4.96 37.39
CA PHE A 250 2.51 5.99 38.40
C PHE A 250 3.68 6.13 39.38
N PHE A 251 4.23 4.99 39.83
CA PHE A 251 5.22 4.94 40.91
C PHE A 251 6.66 4.73 40.44
N LYS A 252 6.92 4.70 39.12
CA LYS A 252 8.26 4.54 38.50
C LYS A 252 9.11 3.41 39.09
N GLY A 253 8.47 2.33 39.58
CA GLY A 253 9.16 1.19 40.21
C GLY A 253 9.76 1.46 41.59
N GLU A 254 9.41 2.57 42.26
CA GLU A 254 9.93 2.92 43.59
C GLU A 254 9.36 2.04 44.73
N SER A 255 8.34 1.23 44.46
CA SER A 255 7.78 0.29 45.44
C SER A 255 7.17 -0.93 44.75
N VAL A 256 7.29 -2.12 45.38
CA VAL A 256 6.61 -3.34 44.94
C VAL A 256 5.33 -3.45 45.76
N ILE A 257 4.18 -3.19 45.15
CA ILE A 257 2.90 -3.50 45.78
C ILE A 257 2.43 -4.89 45.33
N PRO A 258 2.00 -5.74 46.27
CA PRO A 258 1.37 -7.03 45.98
C PRO A 258 0.21 -6.89 44.98
N ALA A 259 0.15 -7.77 43.98
CA ALA A 259 -0.88 -7.74 42.93
C ALA A 259 -2.32 -7.79 43.47
N ASP A 260 -2.54 -8.38 44.64
CA ASP A 260 -3.84 -8.43 45.31
C ASP A 260 -4.28 -7.08 45.91
N ARG A 261 -3.40 -6.08 45.96
CA ARG A 261 -3.66 -4.76 46.55
C ARG A 261 -3.93 -3.65 45.55
N VAL A 262 -3.94 -3.96 44.25
CA VAL A 262 -4.23 -3.00 43.17
C VAL A 262 -5.26 -3.57 42.21
N ARG A 263 -6.13 -2.71 41.70
CA ARG A 263 -7.02 -3.05 40.59
C ARG A 263 -7.37 -1.83 39.76
N LEU A 264 -7.85 -2.06 38.55
CA LEU A 264 -8.47 -1.03 37.73
C LEU A 264 -9.98 -1.13 37.84
N VAL A 265 -10.62 0.00 38.11
CA VAL A 265 -12.08 0.13 38.13
C VAL A 265 -12.51 1.20 37.13
N ARG A 266 -13.71 1.07 36.57
CA ARG A 266 -14.30 2.11 35.73
C ARG A 266 -14.72 3.30 36.58
N PHE A 267 -14.32 4.48 36.17
CA PHE A 267 -14.50 5.71 36.92
C PHE A 267 -15.13 6.80 36.04
N ASP A 268 -16.23 7.37 36.52
CA ASP A 268 -16.80 8.58 35.95
C ASP A 268 -16.12 9.79 36.60
N ARG A 269 -15.40 10.54 35.77
CA ARG A 269 -14.66 11.73 36.22
C ARG A 269 -15.59 12.84 36.70
N ASP A 270 -16.66 13.13 35.96
CA ASP A 270 -17.52 14.29 36.20
C ASP A 270 -18.34 14.10 37.49
N LEU A 271 -18.75 12.87 37.75
CA LEU A 271 -19.44 12.48 38.98
C LEU A 271 -18.49 12.07 40.11
N SER A 272 -17.22 11.82 39.79
CA SER A 272 -16.19 11.32 40.73
C SER A 272 -16.61 10.03 41.44
N ILE A 273 -17.32 9.14 40.73
CA ILE A 273 -17.81 7.85 41.24
C ILE A 273 -17.20 6.67 40.49
N ILE A 274 -17.13 5.53 41.17
CA ILE A 274 -16.78 4.25 40.54
C ILE A 274 -18.06 3.67 39.94
N GLU A 275 -18.09 3.50 38.62
CA GLU A 275 -19.25 2.92 37.92
C GLU A 275 -19.24 1.39 37.99
N ASN A 276 -18.06 0.79 37.89
CA ASN A 276 -17.90 -0.65 37.83
C ASN A 276 -16.51 -1.06 38.33
N SER A 277 -16.48 -2.05 39.20
CA SER A 277 -15.27 -2.58 39.82
C SER A 277 -14.61 -3.74 39.07
N PHE A 278 -15.29 -4.30 38.05
CA PHE A 278 -14.88 -5.49 37.32
C PHE A 278 -14.58 -6.71 38.20
N ASP A 279 -15.29 -6.86 39.32
CA ASP A 279 -15.05 -7.96 40.27
C ASP A 279 -15.09 -9.34 39.60
N GLY A 280 -14.04 -10.14 39.84
CA GLY A 280 -13.90 -11.49 39.29
C GLY A 280 -13.47 -11.54 37.82
N LYS A 281 -13.07 -10.41 37.23
CA LYS A 281 -12.60 -10.29 35.84
C LYS A 281 -11.10 -10.01 35.73
N ASP A 282 -10.33 -10.33 36.77
CA ASP A 282 -8.88 -10.07 36.82
C ASP A 282 -8.12 -10.73 35.66
N ASP A 283 -8.57 -11.92 35.25
CA ASP A 283 -8.04 -12.70 34.11
C ASP A 283 -8.73 -12.37 32.77
N GLU A 284 -9.79 -11.55 32.77
CA GLU A 284 -10.45 -11.12 31.54
C GLU A 284 -9.60 -10.07 30.83
N ILE A 285 -9.49 -10.16 29.50
CA ILE A 285 -8.69 -9.20 28.74
C ILE A 285 -9.37 -7.82 28.69
N VAL A 286 -8.57 -6.76 28.74
CA VAL A 286 -9.00 -5.36 28.78
C VAL A 286 -10.07 -5.07 27.73
N CYS A 287 -9.89 -5.52 26.48
CA CYS A 287 -10.85 -5.19 25.42
C CYS A 287 -12.23 -5.84 25.56
N ILE A 288 -12.35 -6.92 26.34
CA ILE A 288 -13.64 -7.55 26.66
C ILE A 288 -14.22 -6.91 27.92
N ALA A 289 -13.41 -6.79 28.98
CA ALA A 289 -13.83 -6.21 30.25
C ALA A 289 -14.43 -4.80 30.08
N LEU A 290 -13.78 -3.94 29.29
CA LEU A 290 -14.26 -2.57 29.04
C LEU A 290 -15.55 -2.49 28.20
N LYS A 291 -15.93 -3.54 27.47
CA LYS A 291 -17.16 -3.53 26.66
C LYS A 291 -18.41 -3.91 27.43
N SER A 292 -18.26 -4.72 28.49
CA SER A 292 -19.39 -5.33 29.18
C SER A 292 -19.24 -5.29 30.70
N PRO A 293 -20.07 -4.48 31.39
CA PRO A 293 -21.09 -3.59 30.82
C PRO A 293 -20.47 -2.37 30.09
N ALA A 294 -21.21 -1.75 29.18
CA ALA A 294 -20.76 -0.54 28.48
C ALA A 294 -20.71 0.66 29.44
N SER A 295 -19.78 1.60 29.23
CA SER A 295 -19.70 2.84 30.01
C SER A 295 -21.01 3.63 29.95
N VAL A 296 -21.44 4.17 31.10
CA VAL A 296 -22.57 5.12 31.15
C VAL A 296 -22.04 6.55 30.95
N SER A 297 -20.83 6.82 31.45
CA SER A 297 -20.17 8.11 31.29
C SER A 297 -19.80 8.41 29.84
N LYS A 298 -19.92 9.69 29.48
CA LYS A 298 -19.40 10.24 28.22
C LYS A 298 -17.87 10.36 28.22
N LEU A 299 -17.27 10.48 29.40
CA LEU A 299 -15.82 10.60 29.60
C LEU A 299 -15.35 9.39 30.39
N GLU A 300 -15.35 8.23 29.74
CA GLU A 300 -14.89 6.98 30.34
C GLU A 300 -13.42 7.11 30.77
N GLY A 301 -13.17 6.87 32.06
CA GLY A 301 -11.84 6.76 32.64
C GLY A 301 -11.71 5.49 33.47
N LEU A 302 -10.48 5.15 33.82
CA LEU A 302 -10.18 4.11 34.80
C LEU A 302 -9.62 4.75 36.05
N LEU A 303 -9.86 4.14 37.20
CA LEU A 303 -9.21 4.48 38.45
C LEU A 303 -8.34 3.30 38.86
N LEU A 304 -7.05 3.57 39.10
CA LEU A 304 -6.15 2.68 39.80
C LEU A 304 -6.48 2.78 41.29
N GLU A 305 -7.21 1.80 41.77
CA GLU A 305 -7.64 1.70 43.16
C GLU A 305 -6.67 0.82 43.93
N MET A 306 -6.30 1.28 45.12
CA MET A 306 -5.34 0.64 46.00
C MET A 306 -5.96 0.41 47.37
N ARG A 307 -5.57 -0.68 48.03
CA ARG A 307 -6.02 -1.00 49.40
C ARG A 307 -4.87 -1.26 50.38
N GLU A 308 -5.11 -1.11 51.67
CA GLU A 308 -4.19 -1.60 52.70
C GLU A 308 -4.25 -3.14 52.86
N PRO A 309 -3.22 -3.80 53.43
CA PRO A 309 -3.15 -5.27 53.48
C PRO A 309 -4.36 -5.95 54.14
N ASN A 310 -4.99 -5.28 55.10
CA ASN A 310 -6.10 -5.81 55.89
C ASN A 310 -7.47 -5.37 55.38
N GLU A 311 -7.53 -4.55 54.32
CA GLU A 311 -8.77 -4.05 53.75
C GLU A 311 -9.26 -4.99 52.64
N ILE A 312 -10.56 -4.96 52.34
CA ILE A 312 -11.14 -5.68 51.21
C ILE A 312 -11.64 -4.61 50.24
N PHE A 313 -11.46 -4.85 48.94
CA PHE A 313 -12.04 -3.97 47.94
C PHE A 313 -13.56 -3.93 48.02
N GLU A 314 -14.14 -2.75 47.95
CA GLU A 314 -15.59 -2.59 47.85
C GLU A 314 -16.09 -3.02 46.46
N SER A 315 -17.24 -3.71 46.40
CA SER A 315 -17.83 -4.12 45.12
C SER A 315 -18.70 -3.00 44.56
N TYR A 316 -18.40 -2.57 43.34
CA TYR A 316 -19.18 -1.55 42.63
C TYR A 316 -19.78 -2.17 41.36
N ARG A 317 -21.12 -2.16 41.30
CA ARG A 317 -21.89 -2.78 40.22
C ARG A 317 -22.73 -1.73 39.50
N GLN A 318 -22.75 -1.79 38.17
CA GLN A 318 -23.50 -0.87 37.32
C GLN A 318 -25.03 -1.09 37.42
N ASP A 319 -25.47 -2.24 37.94
CA ASP A 319 -26.87 -2.68 38.11
C ASP A 319 -27.64 -1.98 39.25
N GLY A 320 -27.25 -0.76 39.64
CA GLY A 320 -28.09 0.17 40.40
C GLY A 320 -28.33 -0.22 41.87
N LYS A 321 -27.47 -1.05 42.47
CA LYS A 321 -27.54 -1.40 43.89
C LYS A 321 -26.21 -1.23 44.60
N CYS A 322 -25.69 -0.02 44.64
CA CYS A 322 -24.81 0.45 45.72
C CYS A 322 -24.81 1.98 45.74
N PHE A 323 -25.83 2.55 46.39
CA PHE A 323 -25.78 3.89 46.94
C PHE A 323 -26.36 3.81 48.35
N PHE A 324 -25.49 3.84 49.37
CA PHE A 324 -25.76 4.46 50.67
C PHE A 324 -24.42 4.96 51.22
#